data_AF-A0A2I0QCV3-F1
#
_entry.id   AF-A0A2I0QCV3-F1
#
_cell.length_a   1.000
_cell.length_b   1.000
_cell.length_c   1.000
_cell.angle_alpha   90.00
_cell.angle_beta   90.00
_cell.angle_gamma   90.00
#
_symmetry.space_group_name_H-M   'P 1'
#
loop_
_entity.id
_entity.type
_entity.pdbx_description
1 polymer ?
#
loop_
_entity_poly.entity_id
_entity_poly.type
_entity_poly.pdbx_seq_one_letter_code
_entity_poly.pdbx_strand_id
1 'polypeptide(L)' 'MKFADPKSDIAFKKIFGNENKTEISISFLNAILDLKDEKEIKE' A
#
# COMPACT_ATOMS: atom_id res chain seq x y z
N MET A 1 -0.30 17.17 -19.08
CA MET A 1 -0.52 16.09 -18.09
C MET A 1 0.84 15.53 -17.72
N LYS A 2 1.19 15.46 -16.43
CA LYS A 2 2.45 14.82 -15.98
C LYS A 2 2.14 13.36 -15.68
N PHE A 3 2.78 12.46 -16.41
CA PHE A 3 2.69 11.03 -16.12
C PHE A 3 3.61 10.68 -14.95
N ALA A 4 3.21 9.72 -14.14
CA ALA A 4 4.12 9.10 -13.18
C ALA A 4 5.26 8.40 -13.93
N ASP A 5 6.45 8.36 -13.34
CA ASP A 5 7.57 7.64 -13.92
C ASP A 5 7.22 6.13 -14.00
N PRO A 6 7.41 5.45 -15.15
CA PRO A 6 7.12 4.03 -15.28
C PRO A 6 7.85 3.15 -14.25
N LYS A 7 9.03 3.55 -13.78
CA LYS A 7 9.75 2.84 -12.71
C LYS A 7 8.98 2.92 -11.39
N SER A 8 8.36 4.07 -11.10
CA SER A 8 7.52 4.23 -9.92
C SER A 8 6.28 3.33 -10.00
N ASP A 9 5.64 3.21 -11.16
CA ASP A 9 4.50 2.31 -11.36
C ASP A 9 4.88 0.83 -11.16
N ILE A 10 6.00 0.40 -11.73
CA ILE A 10 6.51 -0.98 -11.56
C ILE A 10 6.86 -1.26 -10.09
N ALA A 11 7.53 -0.32 -9.41
CA ALA A 11 7.87 -0.46 -8.00
C ALA A 11 6.61 -0.56 -7.14
N PHE A 12 5.61 0.29 -7.39
CA PHE A 12 4.34 0.27 -6.70
C PHE A 12 3.64 -1.08 -6.84
N LYS A 13 3.54 -1.61 -8.07
CA LYS A 13 2.96 -2.93 -8.33
C LYS A 13 3.72 -4.07 -7.64
N LYS A 14 5.05 -3.99 -7.55
CA LYS A 14 5.85 -5.02 -6.86
C LYS A 14 5.63 -5.01 -5.35
N ILE A 15 5.41 -3.85 -4.75
CA ILE A 15 5.22 -3.68 -3.31
C ILE A 15 3.77 -3.98 -2.92
N PHE A 16 2.81 -3.39 -3.63
CA PHE A 16 1.39 -3.40 -3.27
C PHE A 16 0.54 -4.38 -4.09
N GLY A 17 1.01 -4.83 -5.25
CA GLY A 17 0.27 -5.71 -6.15
C GLY A 17 0.56 -7.21 -5.97
N ASN A 18 1.24 -7.60 -4.89
CA ASN A 18 1.47 -9.00 -4.56
C ASN A 18 0.50 -9.45 -3.46
N GLU A 19 -0.42 -10.33 -3.82
CA GLU A 19 -1.46 -10.87 -2.95
C GLU A 19 -0.89 -11.68 -1.76
N ASN A 20 0.36 -12.15 -1.85
CA ASN A 20 1.06 -12.84 -0.77
C ASN A 20 1.89 -11.91 0.13
N LYS A 21 1.82 -10.58 -0.09
CA LYS A 21 2.56 -9.57 0.68
C LYS A 21 1.65 -8.41 1.10
N THR A 22 0.47 -8.75 1.60
CA THR A 22 -0.58 -7.83 2.04
C THR A 22 -0.19 -7.02 3.27
N GLU A 23 0.68 -7.53 4.15
CA GLU A 23 1.10 -6.85 5.39
C GLU A 23 1.62 -5.42 5.17
N ILE A 24 2.45 -5.21 4.13
CA ILE A 24 2.99 -3.88 3.82
C ILE A 24 1.88 -2.94 3.34
N SER A 25 0.95 -3.44 2.51
CA SER A 25 -0.21 -2.69 2.05
C SER A 25 -1.12 -2.31 3.22
N ILE A 26 -1.37 -3.24 4.14
CA ILE A 26 -2.19 -3.02 5.34
C ILE A 26 -1.55 -1.98 6.24
N SER A 27 -0.26 -2.11 6.56
CA SER A 27 0.49 -1.15 7.38
C SER A 27 0.48 0.26 6.74
N PHE A 28 0.72 0.34 5.43
CA PHE A 28 0.67 1.60 4.71
C PHE A 28 -0.72 2.26 4.79
N LEU A 29 -1.79 1.49 4.55
CA LEU A 29 -3.16 2.00 4.61
C LEU A 29 -3.52 2.47 6.02
N ASN A 30 -3.18 1.70 7.06
CA ASN A 30 -3.41 2.11 8.45
C ASN A 30 -2.68 3.43 8.76
N ALA A 31 -1.45 3.62 8.26
CA ALA A 31 -0.68 4.85 8.48
C ALA A 31 -1.26 6.07 7.74
N ILE A 32 -1.62 5.95 6.45
CA ILE A 32 -2.09 7.11 5.67
C ILE A 32 -3.52 7.52 6.01
N LEU A 33 -4.34 6.59 6.49
CA LEU A 33 -5.73 6.83 6.91
C LEU A 33 -5.85 7.09 8.43
N ASP A 34 -4.73 7.06 9.16
CA ASP A 34 -4.66 7.15 10.62
C ASP A 34 -5.62 6.17 11.33
N LEU A 35 -5.72 4.95 10.80
CA LEU A 35 -6.52 3.89 11.42
C LEU A 35 -5.76 3.33 12.61
N LYS A 36 -6.42 3.36 13.77
CA LYS A 36 -5.89 2.90 15.06
C LYS A 36 -6.95 2.08 15.79
N ASP A 37 -6.49 1.27 16.74
CA ASP A 37 -7.33 0.50 17.64
C ASP A 37 -8.33 -0.40 16.87
N GLU A 38 -9.63 -0.26 17.14
CA GLU A 38 -10.68 -1.07 16.53
C GLU A 38 -10.86 -0.81 15.02
N LYS A 39 -10.27 0.26 14.49
CA LYS A 39 -10.36 0.63 13.07
C LYS A 39 -9.20 0.11 12.24
N GLU A 40 -8.16 -0.46 12.85
CA GLU A 40 -7.03 -1.03 12.11
C GLU A 40 -7.48 -2.19 11.23
N ILE A 41 -7.02 -2.15 9.98
CA ILE A 41 -7.13 -3.28 9.05
C ILE A 41 -6.18 -4.38 9.56
N LYS A 42 -6.69 -5.61 9.64
CA LYS A 42 -5.97 -6.82 10.05
C LYS A 42 -5.95 -7.82 8.90
N GLU A 43 -4.98 -8.72 8.91
CA GLU A 43 -4.87 -9.82 7.93
C GLU A 43 -5.98 -10.87 8.09
#